data_AF-A0A4C1XI95-F1
#
_entry.id   AF-A0A4C1XI95-F1
#
_cell.length_a   1.000
_cell.length_b   1.000
_cell.length_c   1.000
_cell.angle_alpha   90.00
_cell.angle_beta   90.00
_cell.angle_gamma   90.00
#
_symmetry.space_group_name_H-M   'P 1'
#
loop_
_entity.id
_entity.type
_entity.pdbx_description
1 polymer ?
#
loop_
_entity_poly.entity_id
_entity_poly.type
_entity_poly.pdbx_seq_one_letter_code
_entity_poly.pdbx_strand_id
1 'polypeptide(L)'
;MPKSVRKPDDEIKEVVEEVIVKKRSVRSVARDRGISKSLLYKTVLKAKEEGENVKYKRNIGNRKIFRPEQERLLASYLKTASKMCHGLAKIETRELGFQYAFVHNI
;
A
#
# COMPACT_ATOMS: atom_id res chain seq x y z
N MET A 1 -14.69 -19.31 -3.76
CA MET A 1 -14.39 -18.09 -4.55
C MET A 1 -12.88 -17.90 -4.57
N PRO A 2 -12.25 -17.65 -5.73
CA PRO A 2 -10.82 -17.37 -5.78
C PRO A 2 -10.49 -16.17 -4.87
N LYS A 3 -9.43 -16.27 -4.07
CA LYS A 3 -8.97 -15.18 -3.21
C LYS A 3 -8.58 -14.01 -4.13
N SER A 4 -9.26 -12.87 -3.99
CA SER A 4 -8.93 -11.65 -4.73
C SER A 4 -7.46 -11.30 -4.49
N VAL A 5 -6.65 -11.40 -5.53
CA VAL A 5 -5.24 -10.99 -5.50
C VAL A 5 -5.20 -9.46 -5.58
N ARG A 6 -4.34 -8.83 -4.77
CA ARG A 6 -4.15 -7.38 -4.80
C ARG A 6 -3.27 -7.03 -6.00
N LYS A 7 -3.78 -6.20 -6.90
CA LYS A 7 -3.09 -5.80 -8.13
C LYS A 7 -2.33 -4.47 -7.99
N PRO A 8 -1.24 -4.27 -8.76
CA PRO A 8 -0.49 -3.01 -8.82
C PRO A 8 -1.38 -1.83 -9.22
N ASP A 9 -0.96 -0.62 -8.87
CA ASP A 9 -1.76 0.60 -9.02
C ASP A 9 -1.98 0.93 -10.52
N ASP A 10 -1.02 0.58 -11.38
CA ASP A 10 -1.12 0.74 -12.85
C ASP A 10 -2.21 -0.14 -13.45
N GLU A 11 -2.28 -1.41 -13.04
CA GLU A 11 -3.35 -2.33 -13.47
C GLU A 11 -4.73 -1.85 -13.01
N ILE A 12 -4.84 -1.18 -11.86
CA ILE A 12 -6.12 -0.65 -11.40
C ILE A 12 -6.58 0.52 -12.28
N LYS A 13 -5.65 1.37 -12.71
CA LYS A 13 -5.94 2.50 -13.60
C LYS A 13 -6.48 2.02 -14.95
N GLU A 14 -5.80 1.07 -15.58
CA GLU A 14 -6.25 0.48 -16.86
C GLU A 14 -7.67 -0.09 -16.76
N VAL A 15 -7.95 -0.82 -15.67
CA VAL A 15 -9.24 -1.47 -15.47
C VAL A 15 -10.36 -0.45 -15.24
N VAL A 16 -10.07 0.67 -14.58
CA VAL A 16 -11.03 1.76 -14.40
C VAL A 16 -11.29 2.48 -15.73
N GLU A 17 -10.26 2.72 -16.53
CA GLU A 17 -10.40 3.28 -17.88
C GLU A 17 -11.22 2.35 -18.79
N GLU A 18 -11.04 1.03 -18.71
CA GLU A 18 -11.88 0.07 -19.44
C GLU A 18 -13.36 0.15 -19.06
N VAL A 19 -13.68 0.42 -17.80
CA VAL A 19 -15.07 0.58 -17.34
C VAL A 19 -15.65 1.92 -17.79
N ILE A 20 -14.88 3.01 -17.71
CA ILE A 20 -15.36 4.37 -18.01
C ILE A 20 -15.43 4.61 -19.52
N VAL A 21 -14.36 4.31 -20.26
CA VAL A 21 -14.24 4.59 -21.70
C VAL A 21 -14.97 3.53 -22.52
N LYS A 22 -14.75 2.24 -22.24
CA LYS A 22 -15.38 1.14 -23.00
C LYS A 22 -16.80 0.80 -22.50
N LYS A 23 -17.32 1.53 -21.50
CA LYS A 23 -18.66 1.36 -20.87
C LYS A 23 -18.99 -0.09 -20.47
N ARG A 24 -17.98 -0.91 -20.15
CA ARG A 24 -18.19 -2.31 -19.75
C ARG A 24 -18.74 -2.40 -18.33
N SER A 25 -19.49 -3.47 -18.06
CA SER A 25 -20.04 -3.67 -16.72
C SER A 25 -18.91 -3.90 -15.69
N VAL A 26 -19.03 -3.29 -14.52
CA VAL A 26 -18.09 -3.51 -13.39
C VAL A 26 -17.96 -5.01 -13.06
N ARG A 27 -19.05 -5.77 -13.22
CA ARG A 27 -19.10 -7.19 -12.86
C ARG A 27 -18.35 -8.09 -13.85
N SER A 28 -18.42 -7.80 -15.14
CA SER A 28 -17.67 -8.55 -16.17
C SER A 28 -16.18 -8.25 -16.04
N VAL A 29 -15.82 -6.97 -15.96
CA VAL A 29 -14.41 -6.56 -15.86
C VAL A 29 -13.74 -7.10 -14.59
N ALA A 30 -14.44 -7.07 -13.45
CA ALA A 30 -13.96 -7.65 -12.20
C ALA A 30 -13.68 -9.16 -12.32
N ARG A 31 -14.53 -9.90 -13.04
CA ARG A 31 -14.36 -11.34 -13.26
C ARG A 31 -13.18 -11.63 -14.18
N ASP A 32 -13.11 -10.93 -15.31
CA ASP A 32 -12.08 -11.12 -16.34
C ASP A 32 -10.68 -10.79 -15.79
N ARG A 33 -10.59 -9.74 -14.97
CA ARG A 33 -9.32 -9.27 -14.41
C ARG A 33 -9.00 -9.84 -13.03
N GLY A 34 -9.88 -10.67 -12.46
CA GLY A 34 -9.67 -11.29 -11.14
C GLY A 34 -9.64 -10.28 -9.97
N ILE A 35 -10.36 -9.17 -10.08
CA ILE A 35 -10.42 -8.09 -9.08
C ILE A 35 -11.72 -8.21 -8.28
N SER A 36 -11.68 -7.87 -6.99
CA SER A 36 -12.89 -7.74 -6.19
C SER A 36 -13.83 -6.69 -6.77
N LYS A 37 -15.10 -7.07 -7.01
CA LYS A 37 -16.17 -6.16 -7.45
C LYS A 37 -16.25 -4.92 -6.56
N SER A 38 -16.12 -5.09 -5.25
CA SER A 38 -16.22 -3.99 -4.28
C SER A 38 -15.07 -3.00 -4.40
N LEU A 39 -13.86 -3.47 -4.72
CA LEU A 39 -12.71 -2.61 -4.98
C LEU A 39 -12.95 -1.80 -6.26
N LEU A 40 -13.28 -2.48 -7.36
CA LEU A 40 -13.48 -1.83 -8.66
C LEU A 40 -14.63 -0.82 -8.62
N TYR A 41 -15.73 -1.13 -7.93
CA TYR A 41 -16.83 -0.19 -7.76
C TYR A 41 -16.39 1.07 -7.02
N LYS A 42 -15.66 0.94 -5.91
CA LYS A 42 -15.15 2.08 -5.14
C LYS A 42 -14.17 2.92 -5.95
N THR A 43 -13.27 2.31 -6.70
CA THR A 43 -12.28 3.04 -7.51
C THR A 43 -12.93 3.75 -8.70
N VAL A 44 -13.91 3.13 -9.37
CA VAL A 44 -14.68 3.76 -10.45
C VAL A 44 -15.53 4.92 -9.92
N LEU A 45 -16.14 4.78 -8.74
CA LEU A 45 -16.91 5.86 -8.12
C LEU A 45 -16.02 7.08 -7.84
N LYS A 46 -14.89 6.86 -7.16
CA LYS A 46 -13.88 7.91 -6.93
C LYS A 46 -13.39 8.53 -8.23
N ALA A 47 -13.18 7.71 -9.27
CA ALA A 47 -12.74 8.20 -10.57
C ALA A 47 -13.76 9.10 -11.27
N LYS A 48 -15.05 8.87 -11.04
CA LYS A 48 -16.11 9.75 -11.53
C LYS A 48 -16.22 11.04 -10.72
N GLU A 49 -15.97 10.99 -9.42
CA GLU A 49 -16.07 12.14 -8.51
C GLU A 49 -14.86 13.08 -8.63
N GLU A 50 -13.63 12.53 -8.70
CA GLU A 50 -12.38 13.30 -8.72
C GLU A 50 -11.83 13.55 -10.15
N GLY A 51 -12.38 12.89 -11.17
CA GLY A 51 -11.97 13.07 -12.58
C GLY A 51 -10.52 12.65 -12.84
N GLU A 52 -9.73 13.51 -13.47
CA GLU A 52 -8.32 13.25 -13.78
C GLU A 52 -7.38 13.31 -12.56
N ASN A 53 -7.84 13.85 -11.42
CA ASN A 53 -7.01 14.01 -10.22
C ASN A 53 -6.88 12.76 -9.35
N VAL A 54 -7.44 11.63 -9.78
CA VAL A 54 -7.51 10.41 -8.97
C VAL A 54 -6.13 9.83 -8.77
N LYS A 55 -5.66 9.88 -7.52
CA LYS A 55 -4.45 9.16 -7.11
C LYS A 55 -4.82 7.72 -6.78
N TYR A 56 -4.54 6.81 -7.71
CA TYR A 56 -4.58 5.36 -7.48
C TYR A 56 -3.48 4.87 -6.51
N LYS A 57 -2.57 5.78 -6.13
CA LYS A 57 -1.48 5.51 -5.21
C LYS A 57 -2.02 5.09 -3.86
N ARG A 58 -1.56 3.93 -3.40
CA ARG A 58 -1.91 3.43 -2.07
C ARG A 58 -1.42 4.37 -0.98
N ASN A 59 -2.21 4.48 0.08
CA ASN A 59 -1.86 5.21 1.28
C ASN A 59 -0.92 4.36 2.17
N ILE A 60 0.25 4.01 1.62
CA ILE A 60 1.29 3.22 2.28
C ILE A 60 2.26 4.18 2.96
N GLY A 61 2.34 4.09 4.28
CA GLY A 61 3.37 4.80 5.05
C GLY A 61 2.91 6.09 5.74
N ASN A 62 1.61 6.36 5.83
CA ASN A 62 1.11 7.56 6.53
C ASN A 62 1.37 7.54 8.03
N ARG A 63 1.68 6.35 8.57
CA ARG A 63 2.07 6.14 9.97
C ARG A 63 3.57 5.92 10.11
N LYS A 64 4.38 6.40 9.15
CA LYS A 64 5.83 6.42 9.30
C LYS A 64 6.20 7.60 10.18
N ILE A 65 6.88 7.28 11.28
CA ILE A 65 7.43 8.25 12.20
C ILE A 65 8.76 8.78 11.63
N PHE A 66 9.54 7.88 11.03
CA PHE A 66 10.85 8.20 10.48
C PHE A 66 10.83 8.63 9.01
N ARG A 67 11.80 9.48 8.66
CA ARG A 67 12.09 9.80 7.27
C ARG A 67 12.64 8.56 6.53
N PRO A 68 12.53 8.50 5.19
CA PRO A 68 13.00 7.35 4.42
C PRO A 68 14.46 6.96 4.67
N GLU A 69 15.33 7.93 4.93
CA GLU A 69 16.75 7.69 5.23
C GLU A 69 16.96 7.08 6.62
N GLN A 70 16.22 7.57 7.62
CA GLN A 70 16.24 7.05 8.99
C GLN A 70 15.71 5.61 9.03
N GLU A 71 14.64 5.31 8.30
CA GLU A 71 14.12 3.94 8.13
C GLU A 71 15.16 3.00 7.53
N ARG A 72 15.94 3.48 6.54
CA ARG A 72 17.01 2.67 5.92
C ARG A 72 18.13 2.37 6.91
N LEU A 73 18.55 3.36 7.70
CA LEU A 73 19.55 3.21 8.75
C LEU A 73 19.09 2.26 9.86
N LEU A 74 17.85 2.40 10.32
CA LEU A 74 17.29 1.51 11.33
C LEU A 74 17.21 0.07 10.79
N ALA A 75 16.78 -0.10 9.53
CA ALA A 75 16.72 -1.41 8.91
C ALA A 75 18.09 -2.07 8.72
N SER A 76 19.14 -1.30 8.39
CA SER A 76 20.50 -1.85 8.28
C SER A 76 21.02 -2.28 9.65
N TYR A 77 20.83 -1.45 10.68
CA TYR A 77 21.18 -1.77 12.06
C TYR A 77 20.51 -3.07 12.54
N LEU A 78 19.19 -3.19 12.37
CA LEU A 78 18.43 -4.37 12.79
C LEU A 78 18.86 -5.65 12.06
N LYS A 79 19.19 -5.56 10.77
CA LYS A 79 19.72 -6.69 10.00
C LYS A 79 21.09 -7.13 10.50
N THR A 80 21.96 -6.18 10.83
CA THR A 80 23.29 -6.47 11.38
C THR A 80 23.16 -7.10 12.77
N ALA A 81 22.34 -6.53 13.66
CA ALA A 81 22.08 -7.07 14.99
C ALA A 81 21.50 -8.48 14.95
N SER A 82 20.56 -8.73 14.03
CA SER A 82 19.98 -10.06 13.82
C SER A 82 21.00 -11.11 13.37
N LYS A 83 21.98 -10.74 12.53
CA LYS A 83 23.06 -11.66 12.12
C LYS A 83 24.01 -12.01 13.28
N MET A 84 24.10 -11.16 14.30
CA MET A 84 24.98 -11.32 15.46
C MET A 84 24.32 -12.05 16.65
N CYS A 85 23.19 -12.73 16.43
CA CYS A 85 22.39 -13.47 17.43
C CYS A 85 21.44 -12.63 18.31
N HIS A 86 21.26 -11.32 18.05
CA HIS A 86 20.25 -10.47 18.73
C HIS A 86 19.17 -9.99 17.76
N GLY A 87 18.43 -10.93 17.19
CA GLY A 87 17.26 -10.61 16.37
C GLY A 87 16.13 -10.09 17.24
N LEU A 88 15.71 -8.84 17.03
CA LEU A 88 14.54 -8.28 17.71
C LEU A 88 13.26 -8.81 17.06
N ALA A 89 12.28 -9.16 17.89
CA ALA A 89 10.93 -9.43 17.44
C ALA A 89 10.29 -8.15 16.88
N LYS A 90 9.20 -8.31 16.12
CA LYS A 90 8.49 -7.18 15.48
C LYS A 90 8.00 -6.14 16.51
N ILE A 91 7.58 -6.58 17.69
CA ILE A 91 7.10 -5.69 18.76
C ILE A 91 8.26 -4.89 19.34
N GLU A 92 9.35 -5.57 19.70
CA GLU A 92 10.56 -4.96 20.25
C GLU A 92 11.21 -3.98 19.26
N THR A 93 11.20 -4.31 17.97
CA THR A 93 11.66 -3.41 16.90
C THR A 93 10.86 -2.10 16.87
N ARG A 94 9.54 -2.17 17.11
CA ARG A 94 8.67 -1.00 17.15
C ARG A 94 8.89 -0.17 18.40
N GLU A 95 9.13 -0.82 19.54
CA GLU A 95 9.48 -0.15 20.80
C GLU A 95 10.81 0.58 20.68
N LEU A 96 11.82 -0.06 20.11
CA LEU A 96 13.11 0.56 19.81
C LEU A 96 12.91 1.79 18.90
N GLY A 97 12.15 1.64 17.81
CA GLY A 97 11.82 2.77 16.94
C GLY A 97 11.11 3.91 17.68
N PHE A 98 10.17 3.60 18.57
CA PHE A 98 9.51 4.63 19.38
C PHE A 98 10.48 5.34 20.33
N GLN A 99 11.37 4.60 21.02
CA GLN A 99 12.38 5.19 21.90
C GLN A 99 13.32 6.13 21.14
N TYR A 100 13.81 5.73 19.97
CA TYR A 100 14.63 6.61 19.12
C TYR A 100 13.87 7.85 18.67
N ALA A 101 12.62 7.70 18.24
CA ALA A 101 11.80 8.85 17.85
C ALA A 101 11.59 9.83 19.02
N PHE A 102 11.29 9.31 20.21
CA PHE A 102 11.12 10.10 21.42
C PHE A 102 12.40 10.83 21.84
N VAL A 103 13.54 10.15 21.87
CA VAL A 103 14.84 10.75 22.23
C VAL A 103 15.27 11.83 21.23
N HIS A 104 15.00 11.63 19.94
CA HIS A 104 15.39 12.56 18.89
C HIS A 104 14.31 13.60 18.54
N ASN A 105 13.19 13.65 19.28
CA ASN A 105 12.04 14.53 19.03
C ASN A 105 11.56 14.50 17.56
N ILE A 106 11.34 13.30 17.04
CA ILE A 106 10.84 13.04 15.68
C ILE A 106 9.35 12.73 15.71
#